data_AF-A0A6P1ELD5-F1
#
_entry.id   AF-A0A6P1ELD5-F1
#
_cell.length_a   1.000
_cell.length_b   1.000
_cell.length_c   1.000
_cell.angle_alpha   90.00
_cell.angle_beta   90.00
_cell.angle_gamma   90.00
#
_symmetry.space_group_name_H-M   'P 1'
#
loop_
_entity.id
_entity.type
_entity.pdbx_description
1 polymer ?
#
loop_
_entity_poly.entity_id
_entity_poly.type
_entity_poly.pdbx_seq_one_letter_code
_entity_poly.pdbx_strand_id
1 'polypeptide(L)'
;MAWLLSFPALLFGLVIAAPASAATPVNALRYGDIAPADSFRAAYAPDAIAAARISLDPGKVPANLRGLVPLAEYWGIGDDVLREMLQEGESPAKKKALADAVNPHNAAITAWLDSWPQGEPMSDEAAAFMYMQQGLDEMGLFQAR
;
A
#
# COMPACT_ATOMS: atom_id res chain seq x y z
N MET A 1 60.70 52.96 19.35
CA MET A 1 60.50 51.53 19.06
C MET A 1 59.03 51.28 18.80
N ALA A 2 58.67 51.18 17.53
CA ALA A 2 57.32 50.91 17.06
C ALA A 2 56.98 49.43 17.23
N TRP A 3 55.79 49.12 17.76
CA TRP A 3 55.22 47.78 17.69
C TRP A 3 53.87 47.89 17.00
N LEU A 4 53.78 47.20 15.86
CA LEU A 4 52.69 47.19 14.91
C LEU A 4 51.48 46.43 15.45
N LEU A 5 50.30 47.04 15.26
CA LEU A 5 49.01 46.38 15.30
C LEU A 5 48.91 45.36 14.16
N SER A 6 48.38 44.18 14.43
CA SER A 6 47.99 43.22 13.38
C SER A 6 46.69 42.54 13.80
N PHE A 7 45.61 42.98 13.15
CA PHE A 7 44.30 42.34 13.15
C PHE A 7 44.32 41.17 12.16
N PRO A 8 43.91 39.95 12.52
CA PRO A 8 43.61 38.94 11.52
C PRO A 8 42.21 39.21 10.96
N ALA A 9 42.16 39.35 9.64
CA ALA A 9 40.98 39.63 8.84
C ALA A 9 39.94 38.50 8.93
N LEU A 10 38.69 38.91 9.10
CA LEU A 10 37.50 38.11 8.84
C LEU A 10 37.47 37.67 7.36
N LEU A 11 37.41 36.36 7.12
CA LEU A 11 37.03 35.78 5.84
C LEU A 11 35.65 35.13 5.99
N PHE A 12 34.62 35.91 5.68
CA PHE A 12 33.25 35.41 5.45
C PHE A 12 33.25 34.60 4.15
N GLY A 13 33.32 33.27 4.27
CA GLY A 13 33.04 32.36 3.16
C GLY A 13 31.53 32.23 2.96
N LEU A 14 30.97 33.03 2.05
CA LEU A 14 29.59 32.87 1.58
C LEU A 14 29.54 31.66 0.65
N VAL A 15 29.24 30.47 1.19
CA VAL A 15 28.93 29.29 0.37
C VAL A 15 27.52 29.49 -0.17
N ILE A 16 27.43 29.92 -1.43
CA ILE A 16 26.18 29.90 -2.19
C ILE A 16 25.89 28.42 -2.47
N ALA A 17 25.07 27.80 -1.62
CA ALA A 17 24.47 26.51 -1.93
C ALA A 17 23.51 26.73 -3.11
N ALA A 18 23.91 26.27 -4.30
CA ALA A 18 22.97 26.10 -5.40
C ALA A 18 21.81 25.23 -4.90
N PRO A 19 20.54 25.52 -5.28
CA PRO A 19 19.46 24.63 -4.93
C PRO A 19 19.77 23.28 -5.59
N ALA A 20 19.89 22.24 -4.78
CA ALA A 20 19.88 20.88 -5.29
C ALA A 20 18.54 20.73 -6.03
N SER A 21 18.59 20.77 -7.37
CA SER A 21 17.50 20.33 -8.21
C SER A 21 17.23 18.90 -7.77
N ALA A 22 16.10 18.68 -7.08
CA ALA A 22 15.71 17.35 -6.67
C ALA A 22 15.54 16.53 -7.96
N ALA A 23 16.51 15.65 -8.23
CA ALA A 23 16.43 14.74 -9.35
C ALA A 23 15.13 13.95 -9.20
N THR A 24 14.29 13.98 -10.24
CA THR A 24 13.12 13.11 -10.33
C THR A 24 13.60 11.67 -10.08
N PRO A 25 12.95 10.90 -9.18
CA PRO A 25 13.37 9.52 -8.95
C PRO A 25 13.36 8.79 -10.29
N VAL A 26 14.44 8.08 -10.58
CA VAL A 26 14.74 7.44 -11.88
C VAL A 26 13.71 6.36 -12.26
N ASN A 27 12.69 6.15 -11.43
CA ASN A 27 11.76 5.03 -11.46
C ASN A 27 10.32 5.44 -11.09
N ALA A 28 9.85 6.61 -11.55
CA ALA A 28 8.43 6.92 -11.42
C ALA A 28 7.62 6.02 -12.37
N LEU A 29 6.92 5.03 -11.81
CA LEU A 29 6.01 4.15 -12.56
C LEU A 29 5.02 4.98 -13.38
N ARG A 30 4.79 4.59 -14.63
CA ARG A 30 3.84 5.24 -15.54
C ARG A 30 2.71 4.29 -15.88
N TYR A 31 1.52 4.85 -16.04
CA TYR A 31 0.39 4.10 -16.55
C TYR A 31 0.71 3.51 -17.93
N GLY A 32 0.47 2.21 -18.10
CA GLY A 32 0.75 1.47 -19.32
C GLY A 32 2.17 0.88 -19.41
N ASP A 33 3.01 1.07 -18.40
CA ASP A 33 4.28 0.36 -18.32
C ASP A 33 4.04 -1.15 -18.19
N ILE A 34 4.84 -1.94 -18.92
CA ILE A 34 4.83 -3.40 -18.85
C ILE A 34 6.24 -3.84 -18.50
N ALA A 35 6.39 -4.46 -17.33
CA ALA A 35 7.67 -4.94 -16.80
C ALA A 35 7.47 -6.18 -15.92
N PRO A 36 8.53 -6.92 -15.58
CA PRO A 36 8.47 -7.94 -14.53
C PRO A 36 8.11 -7.35 -13.17
N ALA A 37 7.48 -8.14 -12.29
CA ALA A 37 7.07 -7.75 -10.94
C ALA A 37 8.24 -7.17 -10.11
N ASP A 38 9.44 -7.76 -10.20
CA ASP A 38 10.63 -7.27 -9.50
C ASP A 38 11.02 -5.83 -9.89
N SER A 39 10.79 -5.45 -11.15
CA SER A 39 11.03 -4.08 -11.62
C SER A 39 10.06 -3.10 -10.99
N PHE A 40 8.77 -3.46 -10.89
CA PHE A 40 7.77 -2.66 -10.20
C PHE A 40 8.07 -2.56 -8.70
N ARG A 41 8.42 -3.68 -8.08
CA ARG A 41 8.82 -3.75 -6.67
C ARG A 41 9.97 -2.81 -6.34
N ALA A 42 11.00 -2.77 -7.17
CA ALA A 42 12.15 -1.88 -7.00
C ALA A 42 11.83 -0.40 -7.25
N ALA A 43 10.72 -0.11 -7.93
CA ALA A 43 10.27 1.25 -8.24
C ALA A 43 9.33 1.84 -7.20
N TYR A 44 8.64 1.01 -6.40
CA TYR A 44 7.74 1.49 -5.36
C TYR A 44 8.48 2.28 -4.27
N ALA A 45 7.81 3.31 -3.76
CA ALA A 45 8.28 4.06 -2.60
C ALA A 45 8.21 3.19 -1.31
N PRO A 46 9.04 3.47 -0.30
CA PRO A 46 9.04 2.70 0.96
C PRO A 46 7.69 2.65 1.69
N ASP A 47 6.83 3.64 1.48
CA ASP A 47 5.50 3.79 2.08
C ASP A 47 4.35 3.36 1.16
N ALA A 48 4.65 2.77 -0.02
CA ALA A 48 3.65 2.44 -1.03
C ALA A 48 2.53 1.51 -0.51
N ILE A 49 2.85 0.53 0.35
CA ILE A 49 1.84 -0.33 1.00
C ILE A 49 0.87 0.50 1.84
N ALA A 50 1.38 1.46 2.61
CA ALA A 50 0.52 2.31 3.44
C ALA A 50 -0.33 3.24 2.58
N ALA A 51 0.24 3.79 1.50
CA ALA A 51 -0.47 4.65 0.55
C ALA A 51 -1.53 3.91 -0.28
N ALA A 52 -1.37 2.60 -0.51
CA ALA A 52 -2.34 1.78 -1.23
C ALA A 52 -3.55 1.38 -0.37
N ARG A 53 -3.49 1.58 0.95
CA ARG A 53 -4.63 1.37 1.83
C ARG A 53 -5.59 2.55 1.73
N ILE A 54 -6.87 2.24 1.64
CA ILE A 54 -7.94 3.22 1.59
C ILE A 54 -8.81 3.08 2.83
N SER A 55 -9.41 4.17 3.28
CA SER A 55 -10.44 4.11 4.31
C SER A 55 -11.78 3.79 3.67
N LEU A 56 -12.49 2.82 4.23
CA LEU A 56 -13.74 2.30 3.70
C LEU A 56 -14.92 2.86 4.48
N ASP A 57 -16.07 3.01 3.80
CA ASP A 57 -17.33 3.37 4.47
C ASP A 57 -18.08 2.10 4.94
N PRO A 58 -18.16 1.82 6.26
CA PRO A 58 -18.89 0.65 6.75
C PRO A 58 -20.39 0.68 6.39
N GLY A 59 -20.95 1.85 6.09
CA GLY A 59 -22.33 2.01 5.65
C GLY A 59 -22.62 1.33 4.31
N LYS A 60 -21.60 1.22 3.44
CA LYS A 60 -21.68 0.55 2.13
C LYS A 60 -21.40 -0.96 2.19
N VAL A 61 -21.00 -1.47 3.35
CA VAL A 61 -20.76 -2.89 3.59
C VAL A 61 -22.00 -3.54 4.23
N PRO A 62 -22.40 -4.75 3.80
CA PRO A 62 -23.47 -5.52 4.43
C PRO A 62 -23.27 -5.64 5.95
N ALA A 63 -24.35 -5.49 6.72
CA ALA A 63 -24.29 -5.38 8.18
C ALA A 63 -23.52 -6.53 8.87
N ASN A 64 -23.65 -7.75 8.36
CA ASN A 64 -22.97 -8.95 8.84
C ASN A 64 -21.47 -9.01 8.49
N LEU A 65 -21.00 -8.16 7.56
CA LEU A 65 -19.61 -8.10 7.11
C LEU A 65 -18.86 -6.86 7.62
N ARG A 66 -19.55 -5.88 8.20
CA ARG A 66 -18.94 -4.62 8.69
C ARG A 66 -17.80 -4.84 9.69
N GLY A 67 -17.84 -5.90 10.49
CA GLY A 67 -16.77 -6.25 11.41
C GLY A 67 -15.43 -6.55 10.73
N LEU A 68 -15.45 -6.87 9.43
CA LEU A 68 -14.26 -7.16 8.63
C LEU A 68 -13.68 -5.91 7.96
N VAL A 69 -14.33 -4.75 8.04
CA VAL A 69 -13.87 -3.51 7.39
C VAL A 69 -12.41 -3.17 7.72
N PRO A 70 -11.96 -3.18 8.99
CA PRO A 70 -10.56 -2.90 9.30
C PRO A 70 -9.58 -3.91 8.69
N LEU A 71 -10.01 -5.15 8.47
CA LEU A 71 -9.19 -6.16 7.78
C LEU A 71 -9.15 -5.90 6.28
N ALA A 72 -10.27 -5.51 5.66
CA ALA A 72 -10.32 -5.14 4.25
C ALA A 72 -9.48 -3.87 3.96
N GLU A 73 -9.51 -2.86 4.85
CA GLU A 73 -8.63 -1.68 4.74
C GLU A 73 -7.14 -2.06 4.81
N TYR A 74 -6.79 -3.07 5.61
CA TYR A 74 -5.40 -3.47 5.82
C TYR A 74 -4.86 -4.40 4.72
N TRP A 75 -5.65 -5.40 4.34
CA TRP A 75 -5.28 -6.53 3.48
C TRP A 75 -5.86 -6.44 2.06
N GLY A 76 -6.88 -5.63 1.83
CA GLY A 76 -7.60 -5.49 0.56
C GLY A 76 -6.89 -4.61 -0.47
N ILE A 77 -5.58 -4.76 -0.62
CA ILE A 77 -4.77 -4.00 -1.60
C ILE A 77 -4.98 -4.60 -2.99
N GLY A 78 -5.38 -3.78 -3.97
CA GLY A 78 -5.67 -4.23 -5.33
C GLY A 78 -4.45 -4.53 -6.20
N ASP A 79 -3.37 -3.76 -6.02
CA ASP A 79 -2.10 -3.97 -6.70
C ASP A 79 -1.45 -5.28 -6.22
N ASP A 80 -1.13 -6.17 -7.15
CA ASP A 80 -0.64 -7.52 -6.87
C ASP A 80 0.79 -7.50 -6.29
N VAL A 81 1.67 -6.64 -6.80
CA VAL A 81 3.04 -6.49 -6.29
C VAL A 81 3.00 -5.95 -4.85
N LEU A 82 2.21 -4.92 -4.57
CA LEU A 82 2.09 -4.38 -3.20
C LEU A 82 1.41 -5.37 -2.25
N ARG A 83 0.44 -6.14 -2.73
CA ARG A 83 -0.23 -7.18 -1.94
C ARG A 83 0.75 -8.31 -1.60
N GLU A 84 1.57 -8.78 -2.55
CA GLU A 84 2.65 -9.75 -2.30
C GLU A 84 3.66 -9.22 -1.29
N MET A 85 4.14 -7.98 -1.46
CA MET A 85 5.07 -7.33 -0.53
C MET A 85 4.50 -7.26 0.91
N LEU A 86 3.21 -6.92 1.05
CA LEU A 86 2.52 -6.93 2.34
C LEU A 86 2.50 -8.33 2.94
N GLN A 87 2.13 -9.34 2.14
CA GLN A 87 2.07 -10.72 2.59
C GLN A 87 3.45 -11.18 3.07
N GLU A 88 4.52 -10.98 2.30
CA GLU A 88 5.87 -11.37 2.71
C GLU A 88 6.36 -10.67 3.98
N GLY A 89 6.00 -9.39 4.15
CA GLY A 89 6.37 -8.59 5.32
C GLY A 89 5.63 -8.98 6.61
N GLU A 90 4.53 -9.72 6.50
CA GLU A 90 3.70 -10.05 7.65
C GLU A 90 3.98 -11.42 8.28
N SER A 91 3.86 -11.46 9.60
CA SER A 91 4.11 -12.69 10.36
C SER A 91 3.09 -13.80 10.03
N PRO A 92 3.49 -15.08 10.11
CA PRO A 92 2.55 -16.20 9.97
C PRO A 92 1.35 -16.12 10.92
N ALA A 93 1.55 -15.60 12.14
CA ALA A 93 0.48 -15.42 13.12
C ALA A 93 -0.59 -14.43 12.65
N LYS A 94 -0.18 -13.30 12.04
CA LYS A 94 -1.13 -12.33 11.49
C LYS A 94 -1.86 -12.86 10.26
N LYS A 95 -1.18 -13.57 9.36
CA LYS A 95 -1.81 -14.25 8.22
C LYS A 95 -2.85 -15.26 8.67
N LYS A 96 -2.52 -16.04 9.71
CA LYS A 96 -3.47 -16.97 10.33
C LYS A 96 -4.66 -16.24 10.95
N ALA A 97 -4.42 -15.15 11.67
CA ALA A 97 -5.49 -14.35 12.28
C ALA A 97 -6.45 -13.76 11.22
N LEU A 98 -5.92 -13.31 10.08
CA LEU A 98 -6.74 -12.92 8.93
C LEU A 98 -7.60 -14.10 8.45
N ALA A 99 -6.98 -15.25 8.18
CA ALA A 99 -7.68 -16.43 7.69
C ALA A 99 -8.78 -16.91 8.65
N ASP A 100 -8.49 -16.97 9.95
CA ASP A 100 -9.44 -17.36 10.99
C ASP A 100 -10.64 -16.39 11.04
N ALA A 101 -10.40 -15.09 10.86
CA ALA A 101 -11.43 -14.06 10.89
C ALA A 101 -12.30 -14.03 9.62
N VAL A 102 -11.70 -14.25 8.44
CA VAL A 102 -12.38 -14.04 7.15
C VAL A 102 -13.01 -15.31 6.60
N ASN A 103 -12.38 -16.48 6.75
CA ASN A 103 -12.88 -17.74 6.19
C ASN A 103 -14.33 -18.08 6.58
N PRO A 104 -14.81 -17.84 7.83
CA PRO A 104 -16.21 -18.06 8.18
C PRO A 104 -17.22 -17.20 7.39
N HIS A 105 -16.76 -16.14 6.74
CA HIS A 105 -17.59 -15.19 5.99
C HIS A 105 -17.41 -15.30 4.47
N ASN A 106 -16.54 -16.18 3.96
CA ASN A 106 -16.20 -16.21 2.54
C ASN A 106 -17.43 -16.34 1.63
N ALA A 107 -18.35 -17.26 1.92
CA ALA A 107 -19.58 -17.41 1.13
C ALA A 107 -20.45 -16.14 1.14
N ALA A 108 -20.54 -15.45 2.28
CA ALA A 108 -21.32 -14.21 2.39
C ALA A 108 -20.64 -13.05 1.63
N ILE A 109 -19.31 -12.99 1.63
CA ILE A 109 -18.55 -12.03 0.84
C ILE A 109 -18.76 -12.30 -0.65
N THR A 110 -18.54 -13.55 -1.10
CA THR A 110 -18.74 -13.94 -2.51
C THR A 110 -20.17 -13.68 -2.98
N ALA A 111 -21.20 -14.04 -2.20
CA ALA A 111 -22.59 -13.75 -2.54
C ALA A 111 -22.87 -12.25 -2.65
N TRP A 112 -22.23 -11.41 -1.83
CA TRP A 112 -22.32 -9.96 -1.97
C TRP A 112 -21.62 -9.47 -3.25
N LEU A 113 -20.42 -9.95 -3.54
CA LEU A 113 -19.68 -9.61 -4.76
C LEU A 113 -20.42 -10.05 -6.03
N ASP A 114 -21.06 -11.21 -6.02
CA ASP A 114 -21.86 -11.73 -7.13
C ASP A 114 -23.18 -10.96 -7.34
N SER A 115 -23.62 -10.18 -6.35
CA SER A 115 -24.87 -9.39 -6.44
C SER A 115 -24.71 -8.09 -7.23
N TRP A 116 -23.49 -7.69 -7.56
CA TRP A 116 -23.22 -6.45 -8.29
C TRP A 116 -23.73 -6.53 -9.75
N PRO A 117 -24.42 -5.49 -10.25
CA PRO A 117 -24.89 -5.47 -11.63
C PRO A 117 -23.73 -5.54 -12.62
N GLN A 118 -23.88 -6.36 -13.67
CA GLN A 118 -22.89 -6.41 -14.74
C GLN A 118 -22.79 -5.05 -15.45
N GLY A 119 -21.55 -4.60 -15.67
CA GLY A 119 -21.27 -3.35 -16.38
C GLY A 119 -21.22 -2.10 -15.50
N GLU A 120 -21.58 -2.20 -14.22
CA GLU A 120 -21.41 -1.12 -13.25
C GLU A 120 -20.05 -1.24 -12.54
N PRO A 121 -19.40 -0.12 -12.20
CA PRO A 121 -18.16 -0.16 -11.41
C PRO A 121 -18.45 -0.69 -10.01
N MET A 122 -17.58 -1.57 -9.53
CA MET A 122 -17.57 -2.05 -8.15
C MET A 122 -17.22 -0.88 -7.20
N SER A 123 -17.83 -0.82 -6.01
CA SER A 123 -17.38 0.15 -5.02
C SER A 123 -16.02 -0.22 -4.44
N ASP A 124 -15.33 0.78 -3.89
CA ASP A 124 -14.06 0.61 -3.18
C ASP A 124 -14.14 -0.46 -2.08
N GLU A 125 -15.26 -0.53 -1.35
CA GLU A 125 -15.47 -1.52 -0.30
C GLU A 125 -15.56 -2.94 -0.88
N ALA A 126 -16.35 -3.13 -1.93
CA ALA A 126 -16.47 -4.42 -2.58
C ALA A 126 -15.13 -4.85 -3.19
N ALA A 127 -14.39 -3.92 -3.81
CA ALA A 127 -13.05 -4.19 -4.34
C ALA A 127 -12.07 -4.60 -3.24
N ALA A 128 -12.03 -3.88 -2.10
CA ALA A 128 -11.16 -4.22 -0.98
C ALA A 128 -11.49 -5.60 -0.39
N PHE A 129 -12.77 -5.96 -0.27
CA PHE A 129 -13.18 -7.30 0.18
C PHE A 129 -12.81 -8.40 -0.82
N MET A 130 -12.98 -8.15 -2.13
CA MET A 130 -12.53 -9.05 -3.18
C MET A 130 -11.02 -9.29 -3.09
N TYR A 131 -10.21 -8.23 -3.02
CA TYR A 131 -8.76 -8.34 -2.94
C TYR A 131 -8.28 -8.94 -1.62
N MET A 132 -9.03 -8.77 -0.52
CA MET A 132 -8.76 -9.47 0.74
C MET A 132 -8.96 -10.99 0.60
N GLN A 133 -10.03 -11.43 -0.07
CA GLN A 133 -10.24 -12.87 -0.38
C GLN A 133 -9.17 -13.40 -1.34
N GLN A 134 -8.82 -12.61 -2.36
CA GLN A 134 -7.75 -12.98 -3.29
C GLN A 134 -6.40 -13.13 -2.58
N GLY A 135 -6.06 -12.24 -1.64
CA GLY A 135 -4.85 -12.36 -0.85
C GLY A 135 -4.83 -13.63 0.02
N LEU A 136 -5.98 -14.09 0.53
CA LEU A 136 -6.05 -15.40 1.19
C LEU A 136 -5.77 -16.56 0.24
N ASP A 137 -6.26 -16.48 -1.00
CA ASP A 137 -6.06 -17.52 -2.01
C ASP A 137 -4.58 -17.59 -2.44
N GLU A 138 -3.97 -16.45 -2.72
CA GLU A 138 -2.53 -16.32 -3.04
C GLU A 138 -1.63 -16.92 -1.94
N MET A 139 -2.02 -16.76 -0.66
CA MET A 139 -1.31 -17.34 0.48
C MET A 139 -1.63 -18.82 0.73
N GLY A 140 -2.56 -19.44 -0.02
CA GLY A 140 -3.04 -20.80 0.22
C GLY A 140 -3.84 -20.97 1.52
N LEU A 141 -4.46 -19.89 2.00
CA LEU A 141 -5.22 -19.83 3.25
C LEU A 141 -6.74 -19.72 3.05
N PHE A 142 -7.19 -19.55 1.80
CA PHE A 142 -8.60 -19.47 1.44
C PHE A 142 -9.33 -20.79 1.67
N GLN A 143 -10.56 -20.71 2.16
CA GLN A 143 -11.45 -21.86 2.32
C GLN A 143 -12.82 -21.54 1.72
N ALA A 144 -13.19 -22.26 0.67
CA ALA A 144 -14.55 -22.31 0.16
C ALA A 144 -15.39 -23.16 1.12
N ARG A 145 -16.14 -22.53 2.03
CA ARG A 145 -17.10 -23.21 2.89
C ARG A 145 -18.50 -22.73 2.56
#